data_AF-A0A519LCA3-F1
#
_entry.id   AF-A0A519LCA3-F1
#
_cell.length_a   1.000
_cell.length_b   1.000
_cell.length_c   1.000
_cell.angle_alpha   90.00
_cell.angle_beta   90.00
_cell.angle_gamma   90.00
#
_symmetry.space_group_name_H-M   'P 1'
#
loop_
_entity.id
_entity.type
_entity.pdbx_description
1 polymer ?
#
loop_
_entity_poly.entity_id
_entity_poly.type
_entity_poly.pdbx_seq_one_letter_code
_entity_poly.pdbx_strand_id
1 'polypeptide(L)'
;MKMKLSREEIKEVYSRINLRQHRDEKCYSQEYISKQLGLSQSTYQRIESGEIKITAERLKKLAEILGKPVEAFFKDEKNADTATNKLITVSENEWKLMTNIILQQEKRIEELELKLSEKL
;
A
#
# COMPACT_ATOMS: atom_id res chain seq x y z
N MET A 1 -36.93 6.48 -0.52
CA MET A 1 -36.46 5.14 -0.95
C MET A 1 -34.93 5.17 -0.98
N LYS A 2 -34.24 4.52 -0.03
CA LYS A 2 -32.77 4.45 -0.05
C LYS A 2 -32.36 3.34 -1.01
N MET A 3 -31.92 3.68 -2.22
CA MET A 3 -31.33 2.72 -3.15
C MET A 3 -30.13 2.07 -2.46
N LYS A 4 -30.20 0.76 -2.20
CA LYS A 4 -29.04 -0.03 -1.79
C LYS A 4 -28.39 -0.57 -3.06
N LEU A 5 -27.18 -0.10 -3.35
CA LEU A 5 -26.35 -0.66 -4.41
C LEU A 5 -26.09 -2.15 -4.13
N SER A 6 -26.11 -2.97 -5.19
CA SER A 6 -25.75 -4.39 -5.15
C SER A 6 -24.27 -4.58 -4.78
N ARG A 7 -23.91 -5.81 -4.36
CA ARG A 7 -22.51 -6.14 -4.07
C ARG A 7 -21.63 -5.98 -5.30
N GLU A 8 -22.18 -6.28 -6.47
CA GLU A 8 -21.54 -6.18 -7.77
C GLU A 8 -21.30 -4.71 -8.16
N GLU A 9 -22.30 -3.83 -8.00
CA GLU A 9 -22.14 -2.39 -8.24
C GLU A 9 -21.19 -1.73 -7.24
N ILE A 10 -21.22 -2.17 -5.97
CA ILE A 10 -20.24 -1.75 -4.95
C ILE A 10 -18.84 -2.15 -5.39
N LYS A 11 -18.65 -3.42 -5.77
CA LYS A 11 -17.37 -3.95 -6.23
C LYS A 11 -16.87 -3.23 -7.48
N GLU A 12 -17.74 -2.86 -8.41
CA GLU A 12 -17.39 -2.14 -9.63
C GLU A 12 -16.94 -0.69 -9.35
N VAL A 13 -17.61 0.01 -8.44
CA VAL A 13 -17.20 1.34 -7.98
C VAL A 13 -15.86 1.30 -7.23
N TYR A 14 -15.61 0.27 -6.40
CA TYR A 14 -14.35 0.13 -5.67
C TYR A 14 -13.21 -0.46 -6.50
N SER A 15 -13.52 -1.26 -7.53
CA SER A 15 -12.56 -1.75 -8.53
C SER A 15 -11.88 -0.59 -9.30
N ARG A 16 -12.51 0.60 -9.28
CA ARG A 16 -11.93 1.84 -9.82
C ARG A 16 -10.87 2.46 -8.91
N ILE A 17 -10.77 2.04 -7.65
CA ILE A 17 -9.79 2.58 -6.70
C ILE A 17 -8.55 1.67 -6.61
N ASN A 18 -7.43 2.14 -7.12
CA ASN A 18 -6.18 1.36 -7.26
C ASN A 18 -5.34 1.29 -5.97
N LEU A 19 -5.97 1.00 -4.82
CA LEU A 19 -5.31 1.02 -3.50
C LEU A 19 -4.12 0.07 -3.42
N ARG A 20 -4.30 -1.16 -3.91
CA ARG A 20 -3.26 -2.20 -3.93
C ARG A 20 -2.03 -1.75 -4.72
N GLN A 21 -2.24 -1.20 -5.91
CA GLN A 21 -1.14 -0.73 -6.76
C GLN A 21 -0.32 0.35 -6.05
N HIS A 22 -0.98 1.37 -5.49
CA HIS A 22 -0.27 2.45 -4.80
C HIS A 22 0.40 1.99 -3.50
N ARG A 23 -0.14 0.97 -2.82
CA ARG A 23 0.52 0.33 -1.68
C ARG A 23 1.78 -0.42 -2.12
N ASP A 24 1.68 -1.22 -3.18
CA ASP A 24 2.78 -2.04 -3.69
C ASP A 24 3.92 -1.15 -4.24
N GLU A 25 3.62 0.02 -4.84
CA GLU A 25 4.61 1.04 -5.25
C GLU A 25 5.48 1.57 -4.10
N LYS A 26 5.00 1.47 -2.86
CA LYS A 26 5.73 1.85 -1.64
C LYS A 26 6.33 0.64 -0.91
N CYS A 27 6.18 -0.57 -1.45
CA CYS A 27 6.58 -1.82 -0.81
C CYS A 27 5.98 -2.02 0.59
N TYR A 28 4.82 -1.42 0.87
CA TYR A 28 4.17 -1.52 2.16
C TYR A 28 3.32 -2.78 2.27
N SER A 29 3.37 -3.49 3.40
CA SER A 29 2.48 -4.62 3.65
C SER A 29 1.06 -4.14 3.99
N GLN A 30 0.07 -5.00 3.81
CA GLN A 30 -1.30 -4.73 4.28
C GLN A 30 -1.36 -4.52 5.80
N GLU A 31 -0.52 -5.23 6.54
CA GLU A 31 -0.41 -5.09 8.00
C GLU A 31 0.17 -3.73 8.40
N TYR A 32 1.18 -3.25 7.67
CA TYR A 32 1.75 -1.92 7.91
C TYR A 32 0.69 -0.84 7.72
N ILE A 33 0.01 -0.81 6.57
CA ILE A 33 -1.02 0.19 6.30
C ILE A 33 -2.19 0.06 7.29
N SER A 34 -2.62 -1.15 7.63
CA SER A 34 -3.72 -1.33 8.58
C SER A 34 -3.35 -0.76 9.95
N LYS A 35 -2.11 -0.97 10.43
CA LYS A 35 -1.62 -0.36 11.68
C LYS A 35 -1.65 1.17 11.62
N GLN A 36 -1.16 1.76 10.52
CA GLN A 36 -1.17 3.22 10.35
C GLN A 36 -2.59 3.81 10.29
N LEU A 37 -3.57 3.04 9.81
CA LEU A 37 -4.97 3.47 9.74
C LEU A 37 -5.81 3.11 10.98
N GLY A 38 -5.23 2.44 11.97
CA GLY A 38 -5.96 1.93 13.15
C GLY A 38 -7.00 0.86 12.78
N LEU A 39 -6.68 -0.02 11.83
CA LEU A 39 -7.52 -1.08 11.30
C LEU A 39 -6.90 -2.45 11.57
N SER A 40 -7.74 -3.50 11.57
CA SER A 40 -7.23 -4.85 11.39
C SER A 40 -6.75 -5.05 9.95
N GLN A 41 -5.73 -5.90 9.76
CA GLN A 41 -5.25 -6.29 8.43
C GLN A 41 -6.41 -6.82 7.55
N SER A 42 -7.30 -7.64 8.12
CA SER A 42 -8.48 -8.17 7.44
C SER A 42 -9.44 -7.07 6.98
N THR A 43 -9.62 -6.01 7.76
CA THR A 43 -10.47 -4.87 7.37
C THR A 43 -9.84 -4.12 6.21
N TYR A 44 -8.54 -3.88 6.26
CA TYR A 44 -7.82 -3.21 5.19
C TYR A 44 -7.82 -4.06 3.89
N GLN A 45 -7.63 -5.37 3.98
CA GLN A 45 -7.75 -6.28 2.84
C GLN A 45 -9.14 -6.19 2.17
N ARG A 46 -10.22 -6.15 2.97
CA ARG A 46 -11.60 -5.99 2.46
C ARG A 46 -11.84 -4.62 1.83
N ILE A 47 -11.12 -3.59 2.27
CA ILE A 47 -11.13 -2.28 1.62
C ILE A 47 -10.40 -2.35 0.27
N GLU A 48 -9.21 -2.95 0.21
CA GLU A 48 -8.45 -3.09 -1.03
C GLU A 48 -9.18 -3.96 -2.07
N SER A 49 -9.93 -4.98 -1.64
CA SER A 49 -10.75 -5.81 -2.54
C SER A 49 -12.06 -5.15 -2.95
N GLY A 50 -12.39 -4.00 -2.38
CA GLY A 50 -13.65 -3.28 -2.63
C GLY A 50 -14.89 -3.88 -1.96
N GLU A 51 -14.70 -4.83 -1.05
CA GLU A 51 -15.81 -5.43 -0.28
C GLU A 51 -16.40 -4.46 0.75
N ILE A 52 -15.56 -3.58 1.33
CA ILE A 52 -15.98 -2.54 2.28
C ILE A 52 -15.55 -1.15 1.77
N LYS A 53 -16.43 -0.17 1.97
CA LYS A 53 -16.18 1.24 1.69
C LYS A 53 -15.08 1.80 2.59
N ILE A 54 -14.05 2.40 2.00
CA ILE A 54 -13.17 3.32 2.75
C ILE A 54 -13.91 4.63 3.02
N THR A 55 -13.76 5.14 4.24
CA THR A 55 -14.27 6.48 4.60
C THR A 55 -13.36 7.57 4.03
N ALA A 56 -13.91 8.73 3.70
CA ALA A 56 -13.12 9.87 3.18
C ALA A 56 -11.94 10.26 4.09
N GLU A 57 -12.13 10.23 5.42
CA GLU A 57 -11.06 10.55 6.37
C GLU A 57 -9.89 9.55 6.29
N ARG A 58 -10.19 8.24 6.27
CA ARG A 58 -9.18 7.19 6.08
C ARG A 58 -8.52 7.26 4.72
N LEU A 59 -9.23 7.65 3.66
CA LEU A 59 -8.65 7.84 2.34
C LEU A 59 -7.65 9.00 2.35
N LYS A 60 -7.96 10.11 3.03
CA LYS A 60 -7.00 11.22 3.22
C LYS A 60 -5.75 10.78 3.97
N LYS A 61 -5.92 10.06 5.10
CA LYS A 61 -4.79 9.50 5.86
C LYS A 61 -3.95 8.54 5.01
N LEU A 62 -4.60 7.69 4.23
CA LEU A 62 -3.91 6.77 3.33
C LEU A 62 -3.12 7.51 2.24
N ALA A 63 -3.70 8.58 1.69
CA ALA A 63 -3.05 9.44 0.72
C ALA A 63 -1.78 10.11 1.29
N GLU A 64 -1.83 10.58 2.54
CA GLU A 64 -0.68 11.10 3.28
C GLU A 64 0.40 10.02 3.49
N ILE A 65 0.03 8.83 3.97
CA ILE A 65 0.96 7.70 4.18
C ILE A 65 1.66 7.29 2.88
N LEU A 66 0.90 7.27 1.78
CA LEU A 66 1.43 6.89 0.46
C LEU A 66 2.08 8.08 -0.27
N GLY A 67 2.04 9.29 0.28
CA GLY A 67 2.61 10.50 -0.31
C GLY A 67 2.02 10.83 -1.69
N LYS A 68 0.70 10.65 -1.85
CA LYS A 68 -0.02 10.91 -3.10
C LYS A 68 -1.23 11.81 -2.86
N PRO A 69 -1.66 12.58 -3.86
CA PRO A 69 -2.95 13.28 -3.81
C PRO A 69 -4.11 12.25 -3.80
N VAL A 70 -5.25 12.62 -3.20
CA VAL A 70 -6.41 11.73 -3.08
C VAL A 70 -6.98 11.36 -4.46
N GLU A 71 -6.84 12.26 -5.42
CA GLU A 71 -7.24 12.13 -6.82
C GLU A 71 -6.51 10.97 -7.51
N ALA A 72 -5.26 10.68 -7.13
CA ALA A 72 -4.47 9.61 -7.73
C ALA A 72 -5.08 8.22 -7.53
N PHE A 73 -5.91 8.05 -6.50
CA PHE A 73 -6.54 6.77 -6.20
C PHE A 73 -7.72 6.44 -7.11
N PHE A 74 -8.22 7.39 -7.90
CA PHE A 74 -9.35 7.16 -8.80
C PHE A 74 -8.83 6.91 -10.22
N LYS A 75 -9.18 5.76 -10.82
CA LYS A 75 -8.86 5.49 -12.24
C LYS A 75 -9.61 6.45 -13.15
N ASP A 76 -8.87 7.19 -13.98
CA ASP A 76 -9.41 7.72 -15.24
C ASP A 76 -9.67 6.53 -16.18
N GLU A 77 -10.88 6.42 -16.71
CA GLU A 77 -11.34 5.31 -17.58
C GLU A 77 -10.51 5.14 -18.87
N LYS A 78 -9.48 5.97 -19.12
CA LYS A 78 -8.74 6.02 -20.40
C LYS A 78 -7.40 5.28 -20.46
N ASN A 79 -6.89 4.69 -19.37
CA ASN A 79 -5.54 4.10 -19.35
C ASN A 79 -5.52 2.64 -18.85
N ALA A 80 -6.37 1.77 -19.41
CA ALA A 80 -6.41 0.36 -19.04
C ALA A 80 -5.26 -0.48 -19.63
N ASP A 81 -4.53 0.02 -20.62
CA ASP A 81 -3.64 -0.83 -21.44
C ASP A 81 -2.17 -0.37 -21.42
N THR A 82 -1.53 -0.33 -20.24
CA THR A 82 -0.04 -0.33 -20.22
C THR A 82 0.55 -0.93 -18.94
N ALA A 83 -0.07 -1.98 -18.39
CA ALA A 83 0.61 -2.83 -17.41
C ALA A 83 1.61 -3.76 -18.12
N THR A 84 2.59 -3.17 -18.81
CA THR A 84 3.79 -3.91 -19.21
C THR A 84 4.53 -4.18 -17.92
N ASN A 85 4.55 -5.44 -17.50
CA ASN A 85 5.42 -5.95 -16.45
C ASN A 85 6.87 -5.79 -16.96
N LYS A 86 7.39 -4.55 -16.93
CA LYS A 86 8.78 -4.22 -17.27
C LYS A 86 9.62 -4.92 -16.23
N LEU A 87 10.24 -6.04 -16.60
CA LEU A 87 11.31 -6.63 -15.84
C LEU A 87 12.36 -5.53 -15.63
N ILE A 88 12.56 -5.12 -14.38
CA ILE A 88 13.62 -4.18 -14.01
C ILE A 88 14.92 -4.99 -14.10
N THR A 89 15.67 -4.83 -15.18
CA THR A 89 17.01 -5.42 -15.29
C THR A 89 17.97 -4.55 -14.48
N VAL A 90 18.39 -5.06 -13.32
CA VAL A 90 19.40 -4.43 -12.46
C VAL A 90 20.76 -5.06 -12.80
N SER A 91 21.81 -4.24 -12.94
CA SER A 91 23.16 -4.77 -13.17
C SER A 91 23.69 -5.51 -11.94
N GLU A 92 24.66 -6.41 -12.12
CA GLU A 92 25.25 -7.16 -11.01
C GLU A 92 25.86 -6.23 -9.94
N ASN A 93 26.43 -5.10 -10.35
CA ASN A 93 27.02 -4.12 -9.43
C ASN A 93 25.97 -3.41 -8.58
N GLU A 94 24.85 -3.01 -9.19
CA GLU A 94 23.73 -2.41 -8.47
C GLU A 94 23.09 -3.41 -7.50
N TRP A 95 22.99 -4.68 -7.89
CA TRP A 95 22.52 -5.75 -7.00
C TRP A 95 23.43 -5.93 -5.78
N LYS A 96 24.76 -5.98 -6.00
CA LYS A 96 25.75 -6.07 -4.91
C LYS A 96 25.66 -4.88 -3.97
N LEU A 97 25.55 -3.67 -4.51
CA LEU A 97 25.39 -2.45 -3.70
C LEU A 97 24.11 -2.51 -2.87
N MET A 98 22.99 -2.88 -3.47
CA MET A 98 21.70 -2.99 -2.79
C MET A 98 21.75 -4.06 -1.68
N THR A 99 22.33 -5.22 -1.95
CA THR A 99 22.54 -6.28 -0.95
C THR A 99 23.36 -5.78 0.23
N ASN A 100 24.47 -5.08 -0.02
CA ASN A 100 25.31 -4.54 1.04
C ASN A 100 24.59 -3.49 1.90
N ILE A 101 23.80 -2.61 1.27
CA ILE A 101 23.02 -1.59 1.98
C ILE A 101 21.96 -2.26 2.87
N ILE A 102 21.24 -3.27 2.36
CA ILE A 102 20.23 -4.01 3.12
C ILE A 102 20.86 -4.67 4.35
N LEU A 103 21.97 -5.39 4.17
CA LEU A 103 22.69 -6.04 5.27
C LEU A 103 23.16 -5.02 6.33
N GLN A 104 23.62 -3.86 5.90
CA GLN A 104 24.02 -2.79 6.82
C GLN A 104 22.81 -2.23 7.61
N GLN A 105 21.66 -2.08 6.95
CA GLN A 105 20.44 -1.62 7.59
C GLN A 105 19.90 -2.63 8.61
N GLU A 106 19.88 -3.92 8.26
CA GLU A 106 19.47 -5.00 9.17
C GLU A 106 20.32 -5.01 10.44
N LYS A 107 21.65 -4.95 10.30
CA LYS A 107 22.55 -4.84 11.46
C LYS A 107 22.25 -3.61 12.31
N ARG A 108 21.95 -2.47 11.68
CA ARG A 108 21.62 -1.24 12.41
C ARG A 108 20.29 -1.35 13.16
N ILE A 109 19.30 -2.04 12.59
CA ILE A 109 18.02 -2.31 13.24
C ILE A 109 18.25 -3.16 14.50
N GLU A 110 19.02 -4.25 14.40
CA GLU A 110 19.37 -5.10 15.55
C GLU A 110 20.06 -4.30 16.68
N GLU A 111 21.03 -3.45 16.34
CA GLU A 111 21.70 -2.57 17.31
C GLU A 111 20.73 -1.62 18.02
N LEU A 112 19.72 -1.12 17.30
CA LEU A 112 18.72 -0.21 17.85
C LEU A 112 17.72 -0.94 18.74
N GLU A 113 17.31 -2.15 18.36
CA GLU A 113 16.42 -2.99 19.15
C GLU A 113 17.08 -3.41 20.48
N LEU A 114 18.36 -3.78 20.46
CA LEU A 114 19.13 -4.09 21.67
C LEU A 114 19.23 -2.88 22.61
N LYS A 115 19.52 -1.69 22.07
CA LYS A 115 19.55 -0.46 22.87
C LYS A 115 18.20 -0.09 23.46
N LEU A 116 17.10 -0.50 22.82
CA LEU A 116 15.75 -0.28 23.32
C LEU A 116 15.44 -1.25 24.48
N SER A 117 15.90 -2.50 24.39
CA SER A 117 15.69 -3.51 25.42
C SER A 117 16.52 -3.27 26.69
N GLU A 118 17.73 -2.71 26.56
CA GLU A 118 18.58 -2.34 27.70
C GLU A 118 18.08 -1.12 28.49
N LYS A 119 17.13 -0.35 27.94
CA LYS A 119 16.57 0.87 28.56
C LYS A 119 15.24 0.66 29.28
N LEU A 120 14.67 -0.55 29.21
CA LEU A 120 13.46 -0.97 29.93
C LEU A 120 13.83 -1.77 31.19
#